data_AF-A0A522DKR6-F1
#
_entry.id   AF-A0A522DKR6-F1
#
_cell.length_a   1.000
_cell.length_b   1.000
_cell.length_c   1.000
_cell.angle_alpha   90.00
_cell.angle_beta   90.00
_cell.angle_gamma   90.00
#
_symmetry.space_group_name_H-M   'P 1'
#
loop_
_entity.id
_entity.type
_entity.pdbx_description
1 polymer ?
#
loop_
_entity_poly.entity_id
_entity_poly.type
_entity_poly.pdbx_seq_one_letter_code
_entity_poly.pdbx_strand_id
1 'polypeptide(L)'
;MRNSSELSETSTILFQQLKELKIDAIRSGVGIFDDENDAIELWVTSISQNGKLFFVLDYINTGVHTVFENIIEARKSQRLFALTKLEGKDLLQYYKTMSTYAGISKKGDKALTEFFYSFFFSAGTINVVTNEALTEEEAGIMLRLANVFGLLYTRFLDLKKMEEQAILISEEKNVLETTLNNLKAAQAQLVQSEKMASLGELTAGIAHEIQNPLNFVNNFSEVNKELVDELQQELKAGKIEDAVAISNDIKENEEKINHHGKRADAIVKGMLQHSRSSSGVKEPTDINALADEYLRLAYHGLRAKDKSFNATMKTDFDENIGKINIIPQDIGRVILNLITNAFYAVTEKKKLLGDSFEPIVTV
;
A
#
# COMPACT_ATOMS: atom_id res chain seq x y z
N MET A 1 32.66 -6.11 -13.94
CA MET A 1 32.13 -7.22 -13.13
C MET A 1 30.67 -6.91 -12.83
N ARG A 2 29.74 -7.49 -13.58
CA ARG A 2 28.30 -7.56 -13.30
C ARG A 2 27.83 -9.01 -13.15
N ASN A 3 28.53 -9.99 -13.74
CA ASN A 3 28.23 -11.43 -13.62
C ASN A 3 29.45 -12.29 -13.24
N SER A 4 29.24 -13.50 -12.72
CA SER A 4 30.31 -14.47 -12.36
C SER A 4 31.18 -14.89 -13.55
N SER A 5 30.66 -14.82 -14.77
CA SER A 5 31.41 -15.03 -16.01
C SER A 5 32.51 -13.97 -16.22
N GLU A 6 32.36 -12.77 -15.67
CA GLU A 6 33.34 -11.69 -15.80
C GLU A 6 34.57 -11.88 -14.90
N LEU A 7 34.49 -12.73 -13.86
CA LEU A 7 35.67 -13.11 -13.06
C LEU A 7 36.62 -14.02 -13.86
N SER A 8 36.07 -14.89 -14.71
CA SER A 8 36.86 -15.72 -15.62
C SER A 8 37.57 -14.88 -16.68
N GLU A 9 36.86 -13.91 -17.28
CA GLU A 9 37.44 -12.94 -18.21
C GLU A 9 38.50 -12.06 -17.53
N THR A 10 38.25 -11.62 -16.29
CA THR A 10 39.22 -10.85 -15.51
C THR A 10 40.47 -11.66 -15.19
N SER A 11 40.34 -12.94 -14.85
CA SER A 11 41.48 -13.84 -14.61
C SER A 11 42.33 -14.03 -15.88
N THR A 12 41.68 -14.07 -17.05
CA THR A 12 42.34 -14.09 -18.37
C THR A 12 43.19 -12.85 -18.60
N ILE A 13 42.57 -11.67 -18.43
CA ILE A 13 43.21 -10.38 -18.66
C ILE A 13 44.35 -10.20 -17.66
N LEU A 14 44.15 -10.58 -16.40
CA LEU A 14 45.17 -10.61 -15.37
C LEU A 14 46.40 -11.41 -15.83
N PHE A 15 46.20 -12.65 -16.29
CA PHE A 15 47.30 -13.49 -16.76
C PHE A 15 48.08 -12.85 -17.93
N GLN A 16 47.38 -12.23 -18.88
CA GLN A 16 48.00 -11.53 -20.00
C GLN A 16 48.80 -10.30 -19.55
N GLN A 17 48.24 -9.51 -18.63
CA GLN A 17 48.90 -8.32 -18.09
C GLN A 17 50.17 -8.67 -17.28
N LEU A 18 50.18 -9.80 -16.57
CA LEU A 18 51.40 -10.27 -15.88
C LEU A 18 52.56 -10.53 -16.84
N LYS A 19 52.28 -11.08 -18.03
CA LYS A 19 53.29 -11.26 -19.08
C LYS A 19 53.81 -9.93 -19.63
N GLU A 20 52.93 -8.95 -19.82
CA GLU A 20 53.32 -7.60 -20.25
C GLU A 20 54.23 -6.91 -19.22
N LEU A 21 54.02 -7.21 -17.93
CA LEU A 21 54.85 -6.76 -16.81
C LEU A 21 56.13 -7.58 -16.61
N LYS A 22 56.43 -8.50 -17.53
CA LYS A 22 57.59 -9.41 -17.50
C LYS A 22 57.66 -10.38 -16.32
N ILE A 23 56.52 -10.61 -15.64
CA ILE A 23 56.40 -11.64 -14.61
C ILE A 23 56.17 -12.98 -15.33
N ASP A 24 57.13 -13.91 -15.26
CA ASP A 24 57.06 -15.22 -15.93
C ASP A 24 56.17 -16.21 -15.17
N ALA A 25 54.87 -15.90 -15.12
CA ALA A 25 53.86 -16.73 -14.50
C ALA A 25 53.51 -17.93 -15.40
N ILE A 26 53.71 -19.14 -14.88
CA ILE A 26 53.20 -20.36 -15.54
C ILE A 26 51.69 -20.51 -15.37
N ARG A 27 51.14 -19.88 -14.32
CA ARG A 27 49.72 -19.92 -13.98
C ARG A 27 49.37 -18.73 -13.09
N SER A 28 48.18 -18.16 -13.27
CA SER A 28 47.61 -17.19 -12.32
C SER A 28 46.15 -17.48 -12.07
N GLY A 29 45.58 -16.86 -11.04
CA GLY A 29 44.15 -16.95 -10.78
C GLY A 29 43.70 -16.08 -9.65
N VAL A 30 42.40 -16.08 -9.42
CA VAL A 30 41.78 -15.48 -8.24
C VAL A 30 41.25 -16.61 -7.37
N GLY A 31 41.43 -16.50 -6.05
CA GLY A 31 40.76 -17.33 -5.07
C GLY A 31 39.81 -16.45 -4.25
N ILE A 32 38.59 -16.89 -4.01
CA ILE A 32 37.66 -16.24 -3.07
C ILE A 32 37.44 -17.18 -1.91
N PHE A 33 37.56 -16.66 -0.69
CA PHE A 33 37.37 -17.46 0.51
C PHE A 33 35.89 -17.74 0.73
N ASP A 34 35.58 -19.01 0.98
CA ASP A 34 34.30 -19.47 1.47
C ASP A 34 34.51 -20.00 2.89
N ASP A 35 34.40 -19.09 3.86
CA ASP A 35 34.61 -19.38 5.28
C ASP A 35 33.50 -20.26 5.86
N GLU A 36 32.33 -20.35 5.21
CA GLU A 36 31.23 -21.21 5.65
C GLU A 36 31.50 -22.69 5.33
N ASN A 37 32.18 -22.95 4.20
CA ASN A 37 32.46 -24.30 3.72
C ASN A 37 33.93 -24.73 3.87
N ASP A 38 34.74 -23.97 4.61
CA ASP A 38 36.19 -24.17 4.76
C ASP A 38 36.91 -24.37 3.40
N ALA A 39 36.49 -23.61 2.39
CA ALA A 39 36.87 -23.78 1.01
C ALA A 39 37.38 -22.48 0.36
N ILE A 40 38.02 -22.63 -0.79
CA ILE A 40 38.40 -21.53 -1.67
C ILE A 40 37.81 -21.82 -3.05
N GLU A 41 36.96 -20.91 -3.53
CA GLU A 41 36.53 -20.92 -4.92
C GLU A 41 37.68 -20.37 -5.77
N LEU A 42 38.16 -21.14 -6.74
CA LEU A 42 39.37 -20.84 -7.49
C LEU A 42 39.07 -20.68 -8.98
N TRP A 43 39.43 -19.52 -9.52
CA TRP A 43 39.41 -19.20 -10.95
C TRP A 43 40.84 -19.15 -11.47
N VAL A 44 41.28 -20.21 -12.12
CA VAL A 44 42.69 -20.36 -12.51
C VAL A 44 42.82 -20.34 -14.02
N THR A 45 43.78 -19.55 -14.51
CA THR A 45 44.20 -19.47 -15.91
C THR A 45 45.61 -20.03 -16.08
N SER A 46 45.78 -21.01 -16.98
CA SER A 46 47.05 -21.67 -17.27
C SER A 46 47.31 -21.74 -18.77
N ILE A 47 48.59 -21.79 -19.19
CA ILE A 47 48.97 -22.04 -20.59
C ILE A 47 48.98 -23.55 -20.85
N SER A 48 48.23 -24.01 -21.85
CA SER A 48 48.32 -25.37 -22.39
C SER A 48 49.57 -25.54 -23.28
N GLN A 49 50.04 -26.78 -23.48
CA GLN A 49 51.18 -27.10 -24.36
C GLN A 49 51.06 -26.51 -25.78
N ASN A 50 49.84 -26.22 -26.25
CA ASN A 50 49.56 -25.61 -27.56
C ASN A 50 49.42 -24.08 -27.53
N GLY A 51 49.80 -23.42 -26.42
CA GLY A 51 49.70 -21.97 -26.25
C GLY A 51 48.29 -21.42 -25.93
N LYS A 52 47.27 -22.28 -25.86
CA LYS A 52 45.89 -21.88 -25.49
C LYS A 52 45.75 -21.70 -23.97
N LEU A 53 44.97 -20.70 -23.55
CA LEU A 53 44.62 -20.49 -22.16
C LEU A 53 43.54 -21.50 -21.73
N PHE A 54 43.76 -22.13 -20.57
CA PHE A 54 42.86 -23.10 -19.94
C PHE A 54 42.30 -22.50 -18.64
N PHE A 55 40.98 -22.63 -18.43
CA PHE A 55 40.27 -22.11 -17.27
C PHE A 55 39.74 -23.24 -16.41
N VAL A 56 39.94 -23.12 -15.11
CA VAL A 56 39.32 -23.99 -14.11
C VAL A 56 38.57 -23.12 -13.11
N LEU A 57 37.30 -23.47 -12.88
CA LEU A 57 36.51 -22.99 -11.78
C LEU A 57 36.16 -24.18 -10.91
N ASP A 58 36.72 -24.24 -9.70
CA ASP A 58 36.41 -25.31 -8.75
C ASP A 58 36.46 -24.82 -7.30
N TYR A 59 35.72 -25.52 -6.43
CA TYR A 59 35.71 -25.31 -4.99
C TYR A 59 36.68 -26.29 -4.35
N ILE A 60 37.74 -25.77 -3.73
CA ILE A 60 38.78 -26.60 -3.12
C ILE A 60 38.77 -26.42 -1.62
N ASN A 61 38.57 -27.53 -0.90
CA ASN A 61 38.69 -27.55 0.55
C ASN A 61 40.14 -27.23 0.96
N THR A 62 40.28 -26.42 2.00
CA THR A 62 41.58 -25.88 2.43
C THR A 62 42.57 -26.92 2.97
N GLY A 63 42.10 -28.10 3.38
CA GLY A 63 42.93 -29.24 3.83
C GLY A 63 43.38 -30.20 2.73
N VAL A 64 43.10 -29.90 1.46
CA VAL A 64 43.42 -30.80 0.32
C VAL A 64 44.93 -30.87 0.04
N HIS A 65 45.66 -29.81 0.35
CA HIS A 65 47.11 -29.76 0.17
C HIS A 65 47.74 -28.66 1.03
N THR A 66 49.01 -28.86 1.40
CA THR A 66 49.83 -27.89 2.17
C THR A 66 49.91 -26.48 1.58
N VAL A 67 49.62 -26.32 0.28
CA VAL A 67 49.56 -25.01 -0.37
C VAL A 67 48.38 -24.22 0.16
N PHE A 68 47.20 -24.85 0.24
CA PHE A 68 45.98 -24.21 0.73
C PHE A 68 45.99 -24.04 2.25
N GLU A 69 46.57 -25.00 2.98
CA GLU A 69 46.76 -24.88 4.43
C GLU A 69 47.62 -23.65 4.78
N ASN A 70 48.75 -23.44 4.06
CA ASN A 70 49.62 -22.27 4.25
C ASN A 70 48.90 -20.96 3.91
N ILE A 71 48.02 -20.94 2.89
CA ILE A 71 47.20 -19.75 2.58
C ILE A 71 46.34 -19.37 3.79
N ILE A 72 45.68 -20.36 4.42
CA ILE A 72 44.83 -20.11 5.60
C ILE A 72 45.67 -19.70 6.81
N GLU A 73 46.82 -20.34 7.07
CA GLU A 73 47.72 -19.98 8.16
C GLU A 73 48.25 -18.54 8.00
N ALA A 74 48.71 -18.19 6.79
CA ALA A 74 49.21 -16.86 6.49
C ALA A 74 48.12 -15.79 6.60
N ARG A 75 46.89 -16.09 6.18
CA ARG A 75 45.72 -15.21 6.37
C ARG A 75 45.42 -14.99 7.85
N LYS A 76 45.39 -16.06 8.66
CA LYS A 76 45.18 -15.97 10.13
C LYS A 76 46.26 -15.15 10.81
N SER A 77 47.49 -15.25 10.31
CA SER A 77 48.64 -14.47 10.78
C SER A 77 48.68 -13.04 10.22
N GLN A 78 47.66 -12.60 9.47
CA GLN A 78 47.57 -11.27 8.85
C GLN A 78 48.77 -10.91 7.97
N ARG A 79 49.37 -11.91 7.29
CA ARG A 79 50.42 -11.66 6.30
C ARG A 79 49.81 -11.03 5.05
N LEU A 80 50.62 -10.33 4.26
CA LEU A 80 50.20 -9.71 3.00
C LEU A 80 50.12 -10.71 1.84
N PHE A 81 50.88 -11.80 1.92
CA PHE A 81 50.82 -12.92 1.00
C PHE A 81 51.28 -14.22 1.67
N ALA A 82 50.88 -15.35 1.08
CA ALA A 82 51.45 -16.67 1.37
C ALA A 82 52.43 -17.05 0.26
N LEU A 83 53.51 -17.73 0.64
CA LEU A 83 54.47 -18.33 -0.28
C LEU A 83 54.70 -19.78 0.11
N THR A 84 54.44 -20.70 -0.81
CA THR A 84 54.81 -22.11 -0.69
C THR A 84 55.78 -22.48 -1.80
N LYS A 85 56.95 -22.98 -1.44
CA LYS A 85 57.94 -23.53 -2.38
C LYS A 85 57.77 -25.04 -2.43
N LEU A 86 57.55 -25.61 -3.62
CA LEU A 86 57.43 -27.06 -3.81
C LEU A 86 58.53 -27.58 -4.74
N GLU A 87 59.13 -28.71 -4.37
CA GLU A 87 60.23 -29.32 -5.11
C GLU A 87 60.06 -30.84 -5.20
N GLY A 88 60.59 -31.43 -6.27
CA GLY A 88 60.66 -32.89 -6.45
C GLY A 88 59.33 -33.59 -6.21
N LYS A 89 59.28 -34.47 -5.20
CA LYS A 89 58.12 -35.33 -4.90
C LYS A 89 56.90 -34.55 -4.42
N ASP A 90 57.09 -33.46 -3.67
CA ASP A 90 55.99 -32.66 -3.13
C ASP A 90 55.26 -31.92 -4.25
N LEU A 91 56.01 -31.44 -5.25
CA LEU A 91 55.43 -30.83 -6.44
C LEU A 91 54.64 -31.85 -7.29
N LEU A 92 55.16 -33.06 -7.45
CA LEU A 92 54.43 -34.14 -8.15
C LEU A 92 53.14 -34.52 -7.42
N GLN A 93 53.17 -34.54 -6.08
CA GLN A 93 51.99 -34.81 -5.26
C GLN A 93 50.94 -33.71 -5.42
N TYR A 94 51.34 -32.44 -5.48
CA TYR A 94 50.44 -31.33 -5.78
C TYR A 94 49.71 -31.52 -7.10
N TYR A 95 50.44 -31.77 -8.21
CA TYR A 95 49.83 -31.97 -9.52
C TYR A 95 48.92 -33.20 -9.56
N LYS A 96 49.27 -34.28 -8.84
CA LYS A 96 48.41 -35.46 -8.69
C LYS A 96 47.10 -35.09 -8.00
N THR A 97 47.15 -34.39 -6.87
CA THR A 97 45.96 -33.93 -6.15
C THR A 97 45.13 -33.00 -7.02
N MET A 98 45.72 -31.99 -7.63
CA MET A 98 45.00 -31.02 -8.46
C MET A 98 44.44 -31.61 -9.77
N SER A 99 45.00 -32.71 -10.27
CA SER A 99 44.39 -33.43 -11.40
C SER A 99 43.05 -34.08 -11.03
N THR A 100 42.89 -34.46 -9.75
CA THR A 100 41.64 -35.03 -9.22
C THR A 100 40.62 -33.94 -8.87
N TYR A 101 41.08 -32.84 -8.27
CA TYR A 101 40.20 -31.79 -7.72
C TYR A 101 39.97 -30.58 -8.62
N ALA A 102 40.68 -30.43 -9.73
CA ALA A 102 40.64 -29.21 -10.55
C ALA A 102 40.97 -29.47 -12.03
N GLY A 103 41.04 -30.74 -12.46
CA GLY A 103 41.37 -31.10 -13.84
C GLY A 103 42.73 -30.58 -14.35
N ILE A 104 43.64 -30.18 -13.46
CA ILE A 104 44.96 -29.67 -13.85
C ILE A 104 45.80 -30.84 -14.39
N SER A 105 46.35 -30.67 -15.60
CA SER A 105 47.13 -31.72 -16.26
C SER A 105 48.36 -32.13 -15.45
N LYS A 106 48.65 -33.43 -15.42
CA LYS A 106 49.84 -33.98 -14.73
C LYS A 106 51.12 -33.42 -15.35
N LYS A 107 52.05 -32.96 -14.49
CA LYS A 107 53.40 -32.56 -14.90
C LYS A 107 54.24 -33.81 -15.21
N GLY A 108 55.07 -33.76 -16.25
CA GLY A 108 56.01 -34.86 -16.57
C GLY A 108 57.19 -34.94 -15.59
N ASP A 109 57.96 -36.03 -15.64
CA ASP A 109 59.04 -36.38 -14.67
C ASP A 109 60.23 -35.40 -14.58
N LYS A 110 60.24 -34.29 -15.33
CA LYS A 110 61.28 -33.26 -15.30
C LYS A 110 60.88 -32.06 -14.42
N ALA A 111 60.55 -32.30 -13.16
CA ALA A 111 60.17 -31.23 -12.24
C ALA A 111 61.40 -30.53 -11.63
N LEU A 112 61.66 -29.30 -12.08
CA LEU A 112 62.45 -28.27 -11.40
C LEU A 112 61.45 -27.41 -10.59
N THR A 113 61.84 -26.98 -9.40
CA THR A 113 61.10 -26.20 -8.38
C THR A 113 60.02 -25.24 -8.88
N GLU A 114 58.92 -25.10 -8.13
CA GLU A 114 57.88 -24.06 -8.35
C GLU A 114 57.57 -23.27 -7.07
N PHE A 115 57.21 -22.00 -7.25
CA PHE A 115 56.84 -21.07 -6.20
C PHE A 115 55.37 -20.65 -6.33
N PHE A 116 54.59 -20.91 -5.28
CA PHE A 116 53.16 -20.62 -5.21
C PHE A 116 52.95 -19.39 -4.34
N TYR A 117 52.61 -18.28 -4.97
CA TYR A 117 52.28 -17.03 -4.30
C TYR A 117 50.77 -16.83 -4.25
N SER A 118 50.27 -16.39 -3.10
CA SER A 118 48.89 -15.99 -2.90
C SER A 118 48.84 -14.65 -2.20
N PHE A 119 48.61 -13.58 -2.96
CA PHE A 119 48.56 -12.20 -2.48
C PHE A 119 47.16 -11.87 -1.99
N PHE A 120 47.03 -11.51 -0.71
CA PHE A 120 45.73 -11.34 -0.08
C PHE A 120 45.07 -10.02 -0.44
N PHE A 121 43.75 -10.06 -0.57
CA PHE A 121 42.85 -8.90 -0.55
C PHE A 121 41.65 -9.20 0.36
N SER A 122 40.76 -8.22 0.53
CA SER A 122 39.65 -8.27 1.52
C SER A 122 38.81 -9.55 1.49
N ALA A 123 38.54 -10.12 0.31
CA ALA A 123 37.68 -11.29 0.15
C ALA A 123 38.41 -12.55 -0.35
N GLY A 124 39.72 -12.50 -0.60
CA GLY A 124 40.37 -13.56 -1.37
C GLY A 124 41.87 -13.40 -1.59
N THR A 125 42.37 -14.10 -2.61
CA THR A 125 43.78 -14.04 -3.06
C THR A 125 43.90 -13.86 -4.57
N ILE A 126 44.94 -13.15 -4.98
CA ILE A 126 45.49 -13.31 -6.34
C ILE A 126 46.61 -14.34 -6.26
N ASN A 127 46.44 -15.44 -6.98
CA ASN A 127 47.37 -16.55 -7.01
C ASN A 127 48.26 -16.45 -8.24
N VAL A 128 49.56 -16.64 -8.06
CA VAL A 128 50.54 -16.71 -9.15
C VAL A 128 51.51 -17.84 -8.87
N VAL A 129 51.78 -18.65 -9.88
CA VAL A 129 52.79 -19.71 -9.83
C VAL A 129 53.89 -19.42 -10.83
N THR A 130 55.14 -19.58 -10.40
CA THR A 130 56.36 -19.24 -11.13
C THR A 130 57.40 -20.36 -10.97
N ASN A 131 58.32 -20.48 -11.93
CA ASN A 131 59.44 -21.42 -11.83
C ASN A 131 60.62 -20.84 -11.02
N GLU A 132 60.69 -19.51 -10.91
CA GLU A 132 61.71 -18.78 -10.15
C GLU A 132 61.02 -17.89 -9.11
N ALA A 133 61.71 -17.58 -8.00
CA ALA A 133 61.15 -16.72 -6.97
C ALA A 133 60.95 -15.30 -7.53
N LEU A 134 59.79 -14.69 -7.22
CA LEU A 134 59.54 -13.29 -7.54
C LEU A 134 60.55 -12.38 -6.85
N THR A 135 61.04 -11.39 -7.57
CA THR A 135 61.81 -10.27 -7.00
C THR A 135 60.93 -9.41 -6.08
N GLU A 136 61.54 -8.60 -5.23
CA GLU A 136 60.80 -7.67 -4.35
C GLU A 136 59.93 -6.68 -5.15
N GLU A 137 60.39 -6.25 -6.34
CA GLU A 137 59.64 -5.35 -7.22
C GLU A 137 58.38 -6.04 -7.78
N GLU A 138 58.51 -7.28 -8.27
CA GLU A 138 57.39 -8.05 -8.80
C GLU A 138 56.37 -8.40 -7.70
N ALA A 139 56.84 -8.80 -6.52
CA ALA A 139 55.97 -9.02 -5.36
C ALA A 139 55.24 -7.73 -4.97
N GLY A 140 55.91 -6.58 -5.03
CA GLY A 140 55.31 -5.26 -4.80
C GLY A 140 54.24 -4.89 -5.82
N ILE A 141 54.42 -5.24 -7.10
CA ILE A 141 53.41 -5.09 -8.16
C ILE A 141 52.19 -5.95 -7.84
N MET A 142 52.40 -7.22 -7.50
CA MET A 142 51.32 -8.15 -7.17
C MET A 142 50.51 -7.73 -5.95
N LEU A 143 51.17 -7.18 -4.91
CA LEU A 143 50.48 -6.62 -3.75
C LEU A 143 49.57 -5.44 -4.11
N ARG A 144 50.06 -4.51 -4.94
CA ARG A 144 49.24 -3.38 -5.41
C ARG A 144 48.05 -3.87 -6.22
N LEU A 145 48.26 -4.87 -7.07
CA LEU A 145 47.23 -5.46 -7.89
C LEU A 145 46.15 -6.14 -7.06
N ALA A 146 46.53 -6.92 -6.05
CA ALA A 146 45.59 -7.55 -5.11
C ALA A 146 44.73 -6.51 -4.40
N ASN A 147 45.34 -5.41 -3.93
CA ASN A 147 44.60 -4.32 -3.28
C ASN A 147 43.59 -3.65 -4.23
N VAL A 148 44.00 -3.29 -5.45
CA VAL A 148 43.09 -2.67 -6.43
C VAL A 148 41.97 -3.62 -6.83
N PHE A 149 42.27 -4.89 -7.04
CA PHE A 149 41.28 -5.92 -7.33
C PHE A 149 40.27 -6.06 -6.17
N GLY A 150 40.75 -6.11 -4.93
CA GLY A 150 39.89 -6.19 -3.75
C GLY A 150 38.88 -5.04 -3.66
N LEU A 151 39.32 -3.81 -3.94
CA LEU A 151 38.43 -2.64 -3.98
C LEU A 151 37.34 -2.77 -5.07
N LEU A 152 37.70 -3.26 -6.26
CA LEU A 152 36.75 -3.48 -7.35
C LEU A 152 35.77 -4.61 -7.02
N TYR A 153 36.25 -5.68 -6.42
CA TYR A 153 35.44 -6.83 -6.03
C TYR A 153 34.43 -6.46 -4.93
N THR A 154 34.85 -5.71 -3.90
CA THR A 154 33.92 -5.21 -2.88
C THR A 154 32.83 -4.34 -3.49
N ARG A 155 33.17 -3.41 -4.39
CA ARG A 155 32.17 -2.59 -5.10
C ARG A 155 31.20 -3.42 -5.94
N PHE A 156 31.69 -4.49 -6.56
CA PHE A 156 30.83 -5.41 -7.31
C PHE A 156 29.81 -6.10 -6.40
N LEU A 157 30.23 -6.60 -5.23
CA LEU A 157 29.34 -7.20 -4.26
C LEU A 157 28.29 -6.21 -3.74
N ASP A 158 28.71 -4.96 -3.46
CA ASP A 158 27.81 -3.90 -3.02
C ASP A 158 26.73 -3.61 -4.09
N LEU A 159 27.13 -3.49 -5.36
CA LEU A 159 26.20 -3.26 -6.46
C LEU A 159 25.21 -4.41 -6.63
N LYS A 160 25.68 -5.66 -6.58
CA LYS A 160 24.81 -6.83 -6.67
C LYS A 160 23.75 -6.83 -5.56
N LYS A 161 24.18 -6.52 -4.33
CA LYS A 161 23.27 -6.40 -3.18
C LYS A 161 22.25 -5.27 -3.35
N MET A 162 22.66 -4.13 -3.89
CA MET A 162 21.75 -3.01 -4.18
C MET A 162 20.72 -3.37 -5.26
N GLU A 163 21.12 -4.09 -6.31
CA GLU A 163 20.21 -4.55 -7.37
C GLU A 163 19.16 -5.53 -6.82
N GLU A 164 19.58 -6.52 -6.01
CA GLU A 164 18.68 -7.46 -5.34
C GLU A 164 17.68 -6.73 -4.43
N GLN A 165 18.15 -5.75 -3.65
CA GLN A 165 17.28 -4.92 -2.81
C GLN A 165 16.30 -4.06 -3.63
N ALA A 166 16.74 -3.51 -4.75
CA ALA A 166 15.88 -2.68 -5.61
C ALA A 166 14.73 -3.51 -6.20
N ILE A 167 14.99 -4.76 -6.58
CA ILE A 167 13.96 -5.69 -7.05
C ILE A 167 12.93 -5.95 -5.95
N LEU A 168 13.38 -6.31 -4.74
CA LEU A 168 12.51 -6.58 -3.59
C LEU A 168 11.63 -5.37 -3.24
N ILE A 169 12.22 -4.17 -3.18
CA ILE A 169 11.47 -2.93 -2.90
C ILE A 169 10.40 -2.67 -3.97
N SER A 170 10.71 -2.95 -5.25
CA SER A 170 9.73 -2.78 -6.33
C SER A 170 8.56 -3.75 -6.19
N GLU A 171 8.80 -4.99 -5.79
CA GLU A 171 7.74 -5.98 -5.57
C GLU A 171 6.86 -5.60 -4.37
N GLU A 172 7.45 -5.24 -3.24
CA GLU A 172 6.72 -4.77 -2.05
C GLU A 172 5.86 -3.54 -2.36
N LYS A 173 6.38 -2.60 -3.15
CA LYS A 173 5.63 -1.41 -3.56
C LYS A 173 4.38 -1.77 -4.37
N ASN A 174 4.48 -2.70 -5.32
CA ASN A 174 3.34 -3.13 -6.13
C ASN A 174 2.24 -3.80 -5.28
N VAL A 175 2.64 -4.62 -4.31
CA VAL A 175 1.72 -5.24 -3.35
C VAL A 175 1.02 -4.17 -2.50
N LEU A 176 1.77 -3.18 -2.02
CA LEU A 176 1.24 -2.09 -1.22
C LEU A 176 0.23 -1.23 -2.00
N GLU A 177 0.55 -0.86 -3.24
CA GLU A 177 -0.37 -0.10 -4.11
C GLU A 177 -1.67 -0.86 -4.37
N THR A 178 -1.58 -2.17 -4.66
CA THR A 178 -2.75 -3.03 -4.85
C THR A 178 -3.62 -3.11 -3.59
N THR A 179 -2.97 -3.30 -2.44
CA THR A 179 -3.65 -3.38 -1.14
C THR A 179 -4.37 -2.06 -0.80
N LEU A 180 -3.71 -0.93 -1.06
CA LEU A 180 -4.28 0.40 -0.83
C LEU A 180 -5.52 0.65 -1.71
N ASN A 181 -5.47 0.26 -2.99
CA ASN A 181 -6.59 0.39 -3.90
C ASN A 181 -7.79 -0.48 -3.47
N ASN A 182 -7.53 -1.73 -3.07
CA ASN A 182 -8.55 -2.62 -2.53
C ASN A 182 -9.19 -2.05 -1.26
N LEU A 183 -8.37 -1.50 -0.35
CA LEU A 183 -8.86 -0.87 0.87
C LEU A 183 -9.78 0.32 0.57
N LYS A 184 -9.38 1.20 -0.36
CA LYS A 184 -10.22 2.34 -0.79
C LYS A 184 -11.54 1.88 -1.41
N ALA A 185 -11.51 0.85 -2.25
CA ALA A 185 -12.72 0.29 -2.86
C ALA A 185 -13.66 -0.31 -1.80
N ALA A 186 -13.14 -1.09 -0.85
CA ALA A 186 -13.91 -1.65 0.25
C ALA A 186 -14.52 -0.56 1.14
N GLN A 187 -13.77 0.49 1.46
CA GLN A 187 -14.28 1.62 2.23
C GLN A 187 -15.41 2.35 1.50
N ALA A 188 -15.27 2.59 0.19
CA ALA A 188 -16.34 3.20 -0.61
C ALA A 188 -17.61 2.33 -0.62
N GLN A 189 -17.46 1.01 -0.73
CA GLN A 189 -18.57 0.06 -0.68
C GLN A 189 -19.25 0.04 0.69
N LEU A 190 -18.48 0.08 1.79
CA LEU A 190 -19.02 0.16 3.14
C LEU A 190 -19.84 1.44 3.35
N VAL A 191 -19.30 2.60 2.93
CA VAL A 191 -20.02 3.88 2.99
C VAL A 191 -21.31 3.83 2.17
N GLN A 192 -21.30 3.18 1.01
CA GLN A 192 -22.51 3.03 0.20
C GLN A 192 -23.54 2.09 0.86
N SER A 193 -23.08 0.98 1.46
CA SER A 193 -23.93 0.04 2.19
C SER A 193 -24.59 0.71 3.40
N GLU A 194 -23.83 1.48 4.17
CA GLU A 194 -24.34 2.24 5.32
C GLU A 194 -25.36 3.29 4.88
N LYS A 195 -25.13 3.99 3.76
CA LYS A 195 -26.12 4.91 3.17
C LYS A 195 -27.41 4.20 2.79
N MET A 196 -27.33 3.01 2.18
CA MET A 196 -28.52 2.25 1.81
C MET A 196 -29.27 1.71 3.04
N ALA A 197 -28.54 1.27 4.06
CA ALA A 197 -29.15 0.82 5.32
C ALA A 197 -29.87 1.96 6.05
N SER A 198 -29.22 3.13 6.18
CA SER A 198 -29.81 4.35 6.75
C SER A 198 -31.05 4.80 5.97
N LEU A 199 -30.99 4.75 4.63
CA LEU A 199 -32.14 5.05 3.78
C LEU A 199 -33.27 4.04 3.99
N GLY A 200 -32.97 2.75 4.11
CA GLY A 200 -33.94 1.69 4.36
C GLY A 200 -34.70 1.85 5.68
N GLU A 201 -34.01 2.16 6.78
CA GLU A 201 -34.64 2.44 8.08
C GLU A 201 -35.57 3.67 8.00
N LEU A 202 -35.15 4.74 7.33
CA LEU A 202 -35.97 5.94 7.14
C LEU A 202 -37.17 5.70 6.20
N THR A 203 -37.01 4.87 5.16
CA THR A 203 -38.06 4.64 4.14
C THR A 203 -39.33 4.04 4.74
N ALA A 204 -39.22 3.13 5.71
CA ALA A 204 -40.39 2.52 6.36
C ALA A 204 -41.18 3.53 7.21
N GLY A 205 -40.49 4.45 7.90
CA GLY A 205 -41.13 5.54 8.64
C GLY A 205 -41.74 6.60 7.71
N ILE A 206 -41.00 6.97 6.66
CA ILE A 206 -41.42 7.97 5.66
C ILE A 206 -42.67 7.54 4.91
N ALA A 207 -42.80 6.27 4.52
CA ALA A 207 -44.00 5.77 3.85
C ALA A 207 -45.26 6.01 4.69
N HIS A 208 -45.17 5.75 5.99
CA HIS A 208 -46.25 6.00 6.94
C HIS A 208 -46.54 7.49 7.11
N GLU A 209 -45.52 8.33 7.05
CA GLU A 209 -45.67 9.79 7.15
C GLU A 209 -46.15 10.47 5.88
N ILE A 210 -45.94 9.88 4.70
CA ILE A 210 -46.55 10.29 3.43
C ILE A 210 -48.02 9.89 3.39
N GLN A 211 -48.36 8.72 3.93
CA GLN A 211 -49.75 8.27 4.00
C GLN A 211 -50.63 9.22 4.82
N ASN A 212 -50.10 9.80 5.89
CA ASN A 212 -50.87 10.72 6.74
C ASN A 212 -51.43 11.95 6.00
N PRO A 213 -50.64 12.82 5.35
CA PRO A 213 -51.16 13.94 4.57
C PRO A 213 -52.02 13.47 3.39
N LEU A 214 -51.70 12.34 2.74
CA LEU A 214 -52.55 11.80 1.67
C LEU A 214 -53.94 11.40 2.17
N ASN A 215 -54.05 10.84 3.38
CA ASN A 215 -55.33 10.53 3.99
C ASN A 215 -56.15 11.80 4.26
N PHE A 216 -55.52 12.88 4.73
CA PHE A 216 -56.20 14.17 4.89
C PHE A 216 -56.67 14.75 3.56
N VAL A 217 -55.82 14.71 2.53
CA VAL A 217 -56.18 15.14 1.16
C VAL A 217 -57.40 14.39 0.66
N ASN A 218 -57.41 13.05 0.79
CA ASN A 218 -58.53 12.22 0.36
C ASN A 218 -59.81 12.53 1.15
N ASN A 219 -59.74 12.60 2.48
CA ASN A 219 -60.90 12.84 3.33
C ASN A 219 -61.55 14.22 3.05
N PHE A 220 -60.76 15.29 3.00
CA PHE A 220 -61.31 16.63 2.71
C PHE A 220 -61.84 16.73 1.27
N SER A 221 -61.22 16.04 0.32
CA SER A 221 -61.72 15.97 -1.05
C SER A 221 -63.06 15.25 -1.14
N GLU A 222 -63.28 14.21 -0.33
CA GLU A 222 -64.54 13.47 -0.27
C GLU A 222 -65.64 14.31 0.39
N VAL A 223 -65.34 14.97 1.51
CA VAL A 223 -66.27 15.90 2.18
C VAL A 223 -66.65 17.06 1.25
N ASN A 224 -65.70 17.62 0.50
CA ASN A 224 -66.00 18.68 -0.46
C ASN A 224 -66.97 18.24 -1.55
N LYS A 225 -66.94 16.96 -1.97
CA LYS A 225 -67.90 16.44 -2.94
C LYS A 225 -69.33 16.47 -2.38
N GLU A 226 -69.51 16.05 -1.13
CA GLU A 226 -70.81 16.09 -0.45
C GLU A 226 -71.29 17.54 -0.26
N LEU A 227 -70.42 18.44 0.19
CA LEU A 227 -70.73 19.86 0.35
C LEU A 227 -71.10 20.53 -0.99
N VAL A 228 -70.47 20.14 -2.10
CA VAL A 228 -70.83 20.66 -3.43
C VAL A 228 -72.24 20.20 -3.84
N ASP A 229 -72.62 18.97 -3.52
CA ASP A 229 -73.98 18.48 -3.80
C ASP A 229 -75.02 19.21 -2.92
N GLU A 230 -74.71 19.47 -1.64
CA GLU A 230 -75.55 20.22 -0.71
C GLU A 230 -75.68 21.70 -1.13
N LEU A 231 -74.57 22.34 -1.51
CA LEU A 231 -74.52 23.69 -2.07
C LEU A 231 -75.48 23.85 -3.26
N GLN A 232 -75.49 22.87 -4.18
CA GLN A 232 -76.39 22.90 -5.34
C GLN A 232 -77.86 22.76 -4.94
N GLN A 233 -78.18 22.01 -3.88
CA GLN A 233 -79.55 21.87 -3.39
C GLN A 233 -80.05 23.17 -2.75
N GLU A 234 -79.25 23.80 -1.90
CA GLU A 234 -79.62 25.04 -1.22
C GLU A 234 -79.76 26.21 -2.21
N LEU A 235 -78.90 26.26 -3.24
CA LEU A 235 -79.05 27.22 -4.35
C LEU A 235 -80.36 27.01 -5.12
N LYS A 236 -80.77 25.76 -5.40
CA LYS A 236 -82.05 25.45 -6.07
C LYS A 236 -83.25 25.78 -5.18
N ALA A 237 -83.10 25.69 -3.86
CA ALA A 237 -84.13 26.06 -2.88
C ALA A 237 -84.22 27.58 -2.64
N GLY A 238 -83.32 28.38 -3.22
CA GLY A 238 -83.30 29.85 -3.06
C GLY A 238 -82.72 30.34 -1.73
N LYS A 239 -82.09 29.46 -0.94
CA LYS A 239 -81.46 29.80 0.33
C LYS A 239 -80.00 30.20 0.10
N ILE A 240 -79.82 31.43 -0.34
CA ILE A 240 -78.51 31.96 -0.73
C ILE A 240 -77.54 32.03 0.47
N GLU A 241 -78.03 32.35 1.66
CA GLU A 241 -77.18 32.48 2.86
C GLU A 241 -76.55 31.14 3.27
N ASP A 242 -77.34 30.05 3.28
CA ASP A 242 -76.85 28.69 3.57
C ASP A 242 -75.86 28.22 2.50
N ALA A 243 -76.14 28.51 1.22
CA ALA A 243 -75.21 28.22 0.13
C ALA A 243 -73.87 28.96 0.28
N VAL A 244 -73.89 30.22 0.72
CA VAL A 244 -72.65 30.99 0.97
C VAL A 244 -71.85 30.39 2.13
N ALA A 245 -72.52 29.91 3.18
CA ALA A 245 -71.86 29.22 4.30
C ALA A 245 -71.16 27.94 3.83
N ILE A 246 -71.86 27.06 3.09
CA ILE A 246 -71.30 25.83 2.54
C ILE A 246 -70.12 26.13 1.59
N SER A 247 -70.22 27.18 0.77
CA SER A 247 -69.12 27.60 -0.09
C SER A 247 -67.87 28.02 0.68
N ASN A 248 -68.01 28.57 1.89
CA ASN A 248 -66.87 28.92 2.74
C ASN A 248 -66.24 27.66 3.36
N ASP A 249 -67.05 26.68 3.75
CA ASP A 249 -66.55 25.38 4.27
C ASP A 249 -65.75 24.62 3.20
N ILE A 250 -66.22 24.61 1.95
CA ILE A 250 -65.48 24.05 0.81
C ILE A 250 -64.12 24.73 0.64
N LYS A 251 -64.09 26.06 0.77
CA LYS A 251 -62.86 26.85 0.66
C LYS A 251 -61.87 26.52 1.79
N GLU A 252 -62.35 26.38 3.03
CA GLU A 252 -61.50 26.00 4.15
C GLU A 252 -60.90 24.59 3.97
N ASN A 253 -61.70 23.65 3.46
CA ASN A 253 -61.23 22.30 3.14
C ASN A 253 -60.19 22.31 2.01
N GLU A 254 -60.36 23.12 0.96
CA GLU A 254 -59.35 23.31 -0.10
C GLU A 254 -58.01 23.83 0.46
N GLU A 255 -58.05 24.77 1.39
CA GLU A 255 -56.83 25.27 2.06
C GLU A 255 -56.12 24.15 2.84
N LYS A 256 -56.87 23.29 3.53
CA LYS A 256 -56.33 22.11 4.24
C LYS A 256 -55.74 21.09 3.27
N ILE A 257 -56.42 20.79 2.15
CA ILE A 257 -55.91 19.90 1.10
C ILE A 257 -54.56 20.39 0.58
N ASN A 258 -54.47 21.69 0.24
CA ASN A 258 -53.23 22.29 -0.26
C ASN A 258 -52.10 22.22 0.78
N HIS A 259 -52.40 22.52 2.05
CA HIS A 259 -51.44 22.40 3.15
C HIS A 259 -50.88 20.98 3.27
N HIS A 260 -51.74 19.97 3.29
CA HIS A 260 -51.32 18.57 3.41
C HIS A 260 -50.60 18.08 2.14
N GLY A 261 -51.03 18.50 0.94
CA GLY A 261 -50.34 18.19 -0.31
C GLY A 261 -48.91 18.74 -0.35
N LYS A 262 -48.70 20.01 0.04
CA LYS A 262 -47.36 20.61 0.16
C LYS A 262 -46.48 19.86 1.17
N ARG A 263 -47.07 19.41 2.28
CA ARG A 263 -46.35 18.61 3.28
C ARG A 263 -45.90 17.27 2.71
N ALA A 264 -46.74 16.58 1.94
CA ALA A 264 -46.36 15.33 1.27
C ALA A 264 -45.21 15.54 0.26
N ASP A 265 -45.27 16.62 -0.54
CA ASP A 265 -44.20 16.98 -1.49
C ASP A 265 -42.85 17.25 -0.79
N ALA A 266 -42.87 17.99 0.33
CA ALA A 266 -41.66 18.26 1.11
C ALA A 266 -41.02 16.97 1.64
N ILE A 267 -41.82 16.02 2.16
CA ILE A 267 -41.33 14.74 2.66
C ILE A 267 -40.64 13.94 1.53
N VAL A 268 -41.23 13.89 0.34
CA VAL A 268 -40.67 13.19 -0.82
C VAL A 268 -39.36 13.84 -1.29
N LYS A 269 -39.29 15.18 -1.30
CA LYS A 269 -38.08 15.93 -1.68
C LYS A 269 -36.94 15.69 -0.70
N GLY A 270 -37.19 15.75 0.61
CA GLY A 270 -36.18 15.45 1.63
C GLY A 270 -35.62 14.03 1.50
N MET A 271 -36.48 13.05 1.21
CA MET A 271 -36.05 11.66 0.97
C MET A 271 -35.14 11.53 -0.27
N LEU A 272 -35.52 12.16 -1.39
CA LEU A 272 -34.75 12.11 -2.64
C LEU A 272 -33.41 12.83 -2.52
N GLN A 273 -33.32 13.93 -1.78
CA GLN A 273 -32.06 14.64 -1.54
C GLN A 273 -31.08 13.82 -0.69
N HIS A 274 -31.57 13.00 0.24
CA HIS A 274 -30.71 12.13 1.04
C HIS A 274 -30.12 10.96 0.23
N SER A 275 -30.92 10.42 -0.70
CA SER A 275 -30.56 9.27 -1.55
C SER A 275 -29.59 9.61 -2.69
N ARG A 276 -29.65 10.84 -3.24
CA ARG A 276 -28.78 11.24 -4.36
C ARG A 276 -27.31 11.39 -3.95
N SER A 277 -26.42 11.01 -4.87
CA SER A 277 -24.99 11.34 -4.81
C SER A 277 -24.81 12.86 -4.76
N SER A 278 -23.97 13.37 -3.84
CA SER A 278 -23.66 14.80 -3.77
C SER A 278 -23.08 15.25 -5.10
N SER A 279 -23.59 16.33 -5.68
CA SER A 279 -23.02 16.91 -6.91
C SER A 279 -21.68 17.61 -6.65
N GLY A 280 -21.35 17.90 -5.38
CA GLY A 280 -20.21 18.71 -4.99
C GLY A 280 -20.36 20.20 -5.34
N VAL A 281 -21.48 20.60 -5.94
CA VAL A 281 -21.70 21.97 -6.42
C VAL A 281 -22.38 22.80 -5.33
N LYS A 282 -21.83 23.99 -5.07
CA LYS A 282 -22.45 24.95 -4.16
C LYS A 282 -23.56 25.72 -4.86
N GLU A 283 -24.69 25.88 -4.20
CA GLU A 283 -25.83 26.67 -4.67
C GLU A 283 -26.37 27.61 -3.59
N PRO A 284 -26.92 28.79 -3.96
CA PRO A 284 -27.49 29.73 -3.01
C PRO A 284 -28.73 29.13 -2.32
N THR A 285 -28.58 28.81 -1.03
CA THR A 285 -29.56 28.04 -0.27
C THR A 285 -29.95 28.76 1.01
N ASP A 286 -31.24 28.73 1.33
CA ASP A 286 -31.75 29.18 2.61
C ASP A 286 -31.43 28.13 3.67
N ILE A 287 -30.44 28.42 4.52
CA ILE A 287 -29.95 27.49 5.53
C ILE A 287 -30.96 27.28 6.67
N ASN A 288 -31.78 28.29 6.98
CA ASN A 288 -32.78 28.20 8.03
C ASN A 288 -33.90 27.26 7.60
N ALA A 289 -34.39 27.40 6.36
CA ALA A 289 -35.37 26.49 5.79
C ALA A 289 -34.83 25.05 5.73
N LEU A 290 -33.55 24.88 5.34
CA LEU A 290 -32.89 23.58 5.30
C LEU A 290 -32.78 22.96 6.71
N ALA A 291 -32.38 23.74 7.71
CA ALA A 291 -32.23 23.28 9.08
C ALA A 291 -33.58 22.89 9.71
N ASP A 292 -34.63 23.68 9.51
CA ASP A 292 -35.99 23.36 9.96
C ASP A 292 -36.52 22.07 9.31
N GLU A 293 -36.29 21.90 8.00
CA GLU A 293 -36.67 20.69 7.27
C GLU A 293 -36.01 19.44 7.89
N TYR A 294 -34.69 19.46 8.10
CA TYR A 294 -33.97 18.33 8.67
C TYR A 294 -34.24 18.13 10.17
N LEU A 295 -34.54 19.18 10.93
CA LEU A 295 -34.98 19.08 12.32
C LEU A 295 -36.29 18.29 12.43
N ARG A 296 -37.28 18.67 11.61
CA ARG A 296 -38.56 17.96 11.54
C ARG A 296 -38.36 16.53 11.07
N LEU A 297 -37.57 16.31 10.02
CA LEU A 297 -37.30 14.98 9.50
C LEU A 297 -36.68 14.05 10.55
N ALA A 298 -35.69 14.53 11.32
CA ALA A 298 -35.05 13.76 12.38
C ALA A 298 -36.03 13.40 13.51
N TYR A 299 -36.84 14.37 13.94
CA TYR A 299 -37.86 14.17 14.98
C TYR A 299 -38.86 13.08 14.58
N HIS A 300 -39.37 13.21 13.36
CA HIS A 300 -40.34 12.29 12.78
C HIS A 300 -39.76 10.89 12.54
N GLY A 301 -38.52 10.80 12.06
CA GLY A 301 -37.82 9.52 11.88
C GLY A 301 -37.68 8.73 13.19
N LEU A 302 -37.33 9.39 14.29
CA LEU A 302 -37.24 8.74 15.61
C LEU A 302 -38.61 8.34 16.16
N ARG A 303 -39.63 9.19 15.96
CA ARG A 303 -41.00 8.90 16.39
C ARG A 303 -41.66 7.74 15.62
N ALA A 304 -41.25 7.52 14.38
CA ALA A 304 -41.67 6.36 13.61
C ALA A 304 -41.08 5.05 14.16
N LYS A 305 -39.84 5.08 14.65
CA LYS A 305 -39.17 3.94 15.28
C LYS A 305 -39.71 3.66 16.69
N ASP A 306 -40.03 4.71 17.44
CA ASP A 306 -40.60 4.63 18.78
C ASP A 306 -41.76 5.61 18.95
N LYS A 307 -42.99 5.10 18.97
CA LYS A 307 -44.20 5.93 19.12
C LYS A 307 -44.27 6.65 20.47
N SER A 308 -43.53 6.18 21.48
CA SER A 308 -43.47 6.82 22.80
C SER A 308 -42.48 7.98 22.87
N PHE A 309 -41.63 8.12 21.83
CA PHE A 309 -40.69 9.23 21.73
C PHE A 309 -41.43 10.57 21.64
N ASN A 310 -41.02 11.50 22.50
CA ASN A 310 -41.48 12.87 22.50
C ASN A 310 -40.36 13.78 23.02
N ALA A 311 -40.04 14.83 22.27
CA ALA A 311 -39.04 15.83 22.60
C ALA A 311 -39.50 17.21 22.13
N THR A 312 -39.25 18.23 22.95
CA THR A 312 -39.58 19.60 22.61
C THR A 312 -38.53 20.15 21.65
N MET A 313 -38.97 20.66 20.50
CA MET A 313 -38.12 21.34 19.52
C MET A 313 -38.16 22.84 19.74
N LYS A 314 -37.00 23.49 19.84
CA LYS A 314 -36.86 24.95 19.85
C LYS A 314 -35.93 25.39 18.73
N THR A 315 -36.26 26.48 18.07
CA THR A 315 -35.47 27.06 16.97
C THR A 315 -35.13 28.50 17.30
N ASP A 316 -33.87 28.89 17.13
CA ASP A 316 -33.35 30.24 17.31
C ASP A 316 -32.52 30.65 16.07
N PHE A 317 -33.22 30.75 14.94
CA PHE A 317 -32.59 31.04 13.64
C PHE A 317 -32.34 32.53 13.46
N ASP A 318 -31.20 32.89 12.86
CA ASP A 318 -30.94 34.27 12.45
C ASP A 318 -31.74 34.61 11.18
N GLU A 319 -32.75 35.47 11.33
CA GLU A 319 -33.62 35.92 10.24
C GLU A 319 -32.88 36.75 9.18
N ASN A 320 -31.69 37.29 9.48
CA ASN A 320 -30.96 38.19 8.58
C ASN A 320 -29.92 37.47 7.70
N ILE A 321 -29.69 36.17 7.90
CA ILE A 321 -28.61 35.43 7.24
C ILE A 321 -28.82 35.27 5.72
N GLY A 322 -30.07 35.30 5.25
CA GLY A 322 -30.42 35.15 3.84
C GLY A 322 -29.95 33.82 3.22
N LYS A 323 -29.64 33.83 1.92
CA LYS A 323 -29.14 32.64 1.21
C LYS A 323 -27.62 32.57 1.24
N ILE A 324 -27.08 31.40 1.56
CA ILE A 324 -25.64 31.13 1.57
C ILE A 324 -25.25 30.08 0.53
N ASN A 325 -24.03 30.18 0.00
CA ASN A 325 -23.51 29.24 -0.99
C ASN A 325 -22.94 27.98 -0.32
N ILE A 326 -23.76 26.93 -0.29
CA ILE A 326 -23.44 25.64 0.33
C ILE A 326 -23.79 24.49 -0.62
N ILE A 327 -23.36 23.27 -0.30
CA ILE A 327 -23.82 22.05 -0.95
C ILE A 327 -24.98 21.52 -0.09
N PRO A 328 -26.26 21.72 -0.46
CA PRO A 328 -27.38 21.49 0.46
C PRO A 328 -27.50 20.05 0.90
N GLN A 329 -27.14 19.11 0.02
CA GLN A 329 -27.16 17.68 0.30
C GLN A 329 -26.15 17.30 1.40
N ASP A 330 -24.94 17.87 1.36
CA ASP A 330 -23.89 17.53 2.32
C ASP A 330 -24.12 18.23 3.66
N ILE A 331 -24.54 19.49 3.64
CA ILE A 331 -24.93 20.22 4.86
C ILE A 331 -26.17 19.57 5.49
N GLY A 332 -27.15 19.21 4.69
CA GLY A 332 -28.36 18.51 5.16
C GLY A 332 -28.05 17.21 5.89
N ARG A 333 -27.12 16.40 5.38
CA ARG A 333 -26.64 15.19 6.06
C ARG A 333 -25.97 15.50 7.40
N VAL A 334 -25.15 16.54 7.47
CA VAL A 334 -24.52 16.96 8.73
C VAL A 334 -25.57 17.36 9.75
N ILE A 335 -26.53 18.21 9.35
CA ILE A 335 -27.62 18.67 10.23
C ILE A 335 -28.44 17.46 10.71
N LEU A 336 -28.87 16.58 9.81
CA LEU A 336 -29.64 15.39 10.15
C LEU A 336 -28.94 14.50 11.18
N ASN A 337 -27.64 14.21 10.97
CA ASN A 337 -26.88 13.37 11.88
C ASN A 337 -26.70 14.00 13.27
N LEU A 338 -26.40 15.31 13.31
CA LEU A 338 -26.25 16.03 14.57
C LEU A 338 -27.57 16.06 15.36
N ILE A 339 -28.69 16.36 14.69
CA ILE A 339 -30.00 16.42 15.33
C ILE A 339 -30.46 15.03 15.77
N THR A 340 -30.23 13.99 14.96
CA THR A 340 -30.57 12.61 15.34
C THR A 340 -29.80 12.18 16.60
N ASN A 341 -28.51 12.50 16.66
CA ASN A 341 -27.70 12.24 17.86
C ASN A 341 -28.16 13.06 19.06
N ALA A 342 -28.57 14.32 18.86
CA ALA A 342 -29.12 15.16 19.92
C ALA A 342 -30.41 14.56 20.49
N PHE A 343 -31.35 14.14 19.63
CA PHE A 343 -32.58 13.49 20.06
C PHE A 343 -32.32 12.15 20.76
N TYR A 344 -31.39 11.34 20.26
CA TYR A 344 -30.98 10.11 20.93
C TYR A 344 -30.45 10.39 22.35
N ALA A 345 -29.54 11.35 22.49
CA ALA A 345 -28.93 11.70 23.77
C ALA A 345 -29.97 12.20 24.79
N VAL A 346 -30.90 13.08 24.40
CA VAL A 346 -31.95 13.56 25.31
C VAL A 346 -32.96 12.47 25.66
N THR A 347 -33.20 11.52 24.75
CA THR A 347 -34.09 10.38 25.00
C THR A 347 -33.48 9.41 26.01
N GLU A 348 -32.21 9.04 25.84
CA GLU A 348 -31.51 8.19 26.79
C GLU A 348 -31.41 8.86 28.16
N LYS A 349 -31.16 10.17 28.19
CA LYS A 349 -31.16 10.93 29.44
C LYS A 349 -32.54 10.95 30.13
N LYS A 350 -33.64 11.08 29.37
CA LYS A 350 -35.00 10.97 29.92
C LYS A 350 -35.28 9.57 30.49
N LYS A 351 -34.83 8.51 29.83
CA LYS A 351 -35.00 7.14 30.37
C LYS A 351 -34.31 6.95 31.73
N LEU A 352 -33.15 7.58 31.91
CA LEU A 352 -32.40 7.51 33.17
C LEU A 352 -33.01 8.37 34.29
N LEU A 353 -33.53 9.56 33.95
CA LEU A 353 -33.99 10.55 34.94
C LEU A 353 -35.52 10.59 35.12
N GLY A 354 -36.27 9.87 34.29
CA GLY A 354 -37.74 9.85 34.31
C GLY A 354 -38.34 11.25 34.10
N ASP A 355 -39.43 11.55 34.82
CA ASP A 355 -40.17 12.81 34.70
C ASP A 355 -39.42 14.04 35.24
N SER A 356 -38.25 13.86 35.87
CA SER A 356 -37.42 14.97 36.35
C SER A 356 -36.63 15.67 35.24
N PHE A 357 -36.67 15.14 34.00
CA PHE A 357 -35.97 15.71 32.85
C PHE A 357 -36.90 15.84 31.64
N GLU A 358 -37.02 17.06 31.13
CA GLU A 358 -37.71 17.33 29.87
C GLU A 358 -36.72 17.26 28.69
N PRO A 359 -36.92 16.38 27.71
CA PRO A 359 -36.05 16.29 26.53
C PRO A 359 -36.31 17.48 25.60
N ILE A 360 -35.32 18.36 25.46
CA ILE A 360 -35.38 19.54 24.60
C ILE A 360 -34.19 19.52 23.64
N VAL A 361 -34.44 19.73 22.35
CA VAL A 361 -33.41 19.99 21.34
C VAL A 361 -33.61 21.41 20.80
N THR A 362 -32.55 22.22 20.86
CA THR A 362 -32.55 23.60 20.37
C THR A 362 -31.61 23.69 19.18
N VAL A 363 -32.06 24.33 18.09
CA VAL A 363 -31.32 24.51 16.85
C VAL A 363 -31.14 25.98 16.53
#